data_AF-A0A2M7U563-F1
#
_entry.id   AF-A0A2M7U563-F1
#
_cell.length_a   1.000
_cell.length_b   1.000
_cell.length_c   1.000
_cell.angle_alpha   90.00
_cell.angle_beta   90.00
_cell.angle_gamma   90.00
#
_symmetry.space_group_name_H-M   'P 1'
#
loop_
_entity.id
_entity.type
_entity.pdbx_description
1 polymer ?
#
loop_
_entity_poly.entity_id
_entity_poly.type
_entity_poly.pdbx_seq_one_letter_code
_entity_poly.pdbx_strand_id
1 'polypeptide(L)'
;MILTGAHCFDQFFVNLNKGEVMRYRNYLLGLIISTNLIWANALQSVASLDNAYQNGEITLDQKIINKVYLVFDQSRMLAEYRPTSATILKCATPILHEYETFKADLAPQTREIVEGYLNPAMDERSLYDSPGGHFRFTYSTTGANAVSATDNDMSGIPDYVEWSAEYMDYTWALEIDSAGFAGPNHTGGDGKYNVAFEAMSSYGYTTTSGVDGNELTRMVLHRNFIGFGSNQDPDGNVKGALKVTCAHEFKHASQRVHSNWSEGGWVELDATW
;
A
#
# COMPACT_ATOMS: atom_id res chain seq x y z
N MET A 1 36.68 68.04 -13.58
CA MET A 1 37.13 67.23 -14.73
C MET A 1 35.86 66.89 -15.52
N ILE A 2 35.33 67.86 -16.30
CA ILE A 2 35.35 67.93 -17.79
C ILE A 2 34.58 66.71 -18.39
N LEU A 3 33.27 66.86 -18.72
CA LEU A 3 32.67 67.20 -20.04
C LEU A 3 32.84 66.07 -21.10
N THR A 4 31.79 65.32 -21.45
CA THR A 4 30.76 65.47 -22.54
C THR A 4 31.16 65.04 -23.96
N GLY A 5 30.21 64.42 -24.66
CA GLY A 5 30.07 64.31 -26.14
C GLY A 5 29.16 63.12 -26.49
N ALA A 6 27.89 63.20 -26.89
CA ALA A 6 27.12 64.02 -27.85
C ALA A 6 27.36 63.69 -29.34
N HIS A 7 26.31 63.23 -30.04
CA HIS A 7 25.85 63.55 -31.42
C HIS A 7 24.63 62.64 -31.76
N CYS A 8 23.38 63.14 -31.82
CA CYS A 8 22.66 63.91 -32.88
C CYS A 8 22.22 63.01 -34.07
N PHE A 9 20.96 62.56 -34.15
CA PHE A 9 19.76 63.16 -34.80
C PHE A 9 19.85 63.31 -36.34
N ASP A 10 18.95 62.61 -37.07
CA ASP A 10 18.13 63.05 -38.23
C ASP A 10 17.69 61.82 -39.07
N GLN A 11 16.62 61.77 -39.87
CA GLN A 11 15.26 62.34 -39.95
C GLN A 11 14.63 61.71 -41.24
N PHE A 12 13.30 61.77 -41.42
CA PHE A 12 12.52 61.63 -42.68
C PHE A 12 11.99 60.28 -43.24
N PHE A 13 10.73 59.97 -42.88
CA PHE A 13 9.48 59.93 -43.70
C PHE A 13 9.42 59.42 -45.18
N VAL A 14 8.37 58.59 -45.44
CA VAL A 14 7.47 58.52 -46.64
C VAL A 14 8.04 57.78 -47.88
N ASN A 15 7.39 56.86 -48.62
CA ASN A 15 5.98 56.66 -48.98
C ASN A 15 5.71 55.21 -49.45
N LEU A 16 4.44 54.81 -49.38
CA LEU A 16 3.86 53.60 -49.98
C LEU A 16 3.85 53.63 -51.52
N ASN A 17 4.09 52.48 -52.18
CA ASN A 17 3.32 52.13 -53.38
C ASN A 17 3.29 50.62 -53.69
N LYS A 18 2.10 50.05 -53.50
CA LYS A 18 1.35 49.09 -54.34
C LYS A 18 2.12 47.99 -55.11
N GLY A 19 1.85 46.77 -54.66
CA GLY A 19 1.17 45.79 -55.52
C GLY A 19 1.98 44.57 -55.93
N GLU A 20 1.86 43.48 -55.18
CA GLU A 20 1.63 42.17 -55.78
C GLU A 20 0.90 41.24 -54.79
N VAL A 21 -0.10 40.57 -55.33
CA VAL A 21 -1.10 39.76 -54.64
C VAL A 21 -0.63 38.31 -54.71
N MET A 22 -0.37 37.65 -53.57
CA MET A 22 -0.66 36.22 -53.44
C MET A 22 -0.89 35.80 -51.97
N ARG A 23 -2.14 35.40 -51.76
CA ARG A 23 -2.75 34.66 -50.66
C ARG A 23 -1.79 33.75 -49.88
N TYR A 24 -1.66 33.97 -48.57
CA TYR A 24 -1.46 32.87 -47.62
C TYR A 24 -2.65 32.77 -46.67
N ARG A 25 -3.29 31.61 -46.75
CA ARG A 25 -4.55 31.22 -46.15
C ARG A 25 -4.24 30.60 -44.78
N ASN A 26 -5.04 30.98 -43.79
CA ASN A 26 -5.16 30.45 -42.44
C ASN A 26 -4.61 29.03 -42.21
N TYR A 27 -3.73 28.89 -41.22
CA TYR A 27 -3.60 27.67 -40.43
C TYR A 27 -3.55 28.04 -38.94
N LEU A 28 -4.74 28.11 -38.34
CA LEU A 28 -4.93 27.91 -36.91
C LEU A 28 -4.74 26.41 -36.64
N LEU A 29 -3.54 26.03 -36.19
CA LEU A 29 -3.32 24.73 -35.56
C LEU A 29 -3.62 24.91 -34.07
N GLY A 30 -4.89 24.68 -33.71
CA GLY A 30 -5.27 24.46 -32.32
C GLY A 30 -4.67 23.14 -31.86
N LEU A 31 -3.67 23.22 -31.00
CA LEU A 31 -3.13 22.08 -30.28
C LEU A 31 -4.16 21.68 -29.21
N ILE A 32 -5.05 20.75 -29.53
CA ILE A 32 -5.82 20.03 -28.51
C ILE A 32 -4.84 19.05 -27.86
N ILE A 33 -4.22 19.48 -26.74
CA ILE A 33 -3.56 18.55 -25.84
C ILE A 33 -4.66 17.70 -25.24
N SER A 34 -4.65 16.41 -25.56
CA SER A 34 -5.53 15.39 -24.99
C SER A 34 -5.30 15.30 -23.47
N THR A 35 -6.13 16.00 -22.70
CA THR A 35 -6.16 15.90 -21.23
C THR A 35 -6.68 14.55 -20.72
N ASN A 36 -7.06 13.61 -21.60
CA ASN A 36 -7.66 12.33 -21.23
C ASN A 36 -6.69 11.32 -20.57
N LEU A 37 -5.38 11.57 -20.60
CA LEU A 37 -4.40 10.64 -20.00
C LEU A 37 -4.19 10.82 -18.50
N ILE A 38 -4.57 11.97 -17.92
CA ILE A 38 -4.35 12.24 -16.50
C ILE A 38 -5.54 11.76 -15.65
N TRP A 39 -6.77 11.79 -16.19
CA TRP A 39 -7.97 11.38 -15.47
C TRP A 39 -8.09 9.87 -15.27
N ALA A 40 -7.60 9.05 -16.20
CA ALA A 40 -7.72 7.60 -16.12
C ALA A 40 -6.93 7.01 -14.92
N ASN A 41 -5.71 7.50 -14.68
CA ASN A 41 -4.90 7.07 -13.53
C ASN A 41 -5.42 7.64 -12.20
N ALA A 42 -5.97 8.86 -12.23
CA ALA A 42 -6.52 9.51 -11.05
C ALA A 42 -7.75 8.78 -10.49
N LEU A 43 -8.51 8.05 -11.34
CA LEU A 43 -9.70 7.28 -10.95
C LEU A 43 -9.40 5.89 -10.37
N GLN A 44 -8.15 5.43 -10.37
CA GLN A 44 -7.81 4.02 -10.07
C GLN A 44 -6.97 3.86 -8.79
N SER A 45 -7.15 4.77 -7.82
CA SER A 45 -6.37 4.81 -6.57
C SER A 45 -7.27 4.77 -5.34
N VAL A 46 -6.70 4.54 -4.15
CA VAL A 46 -7.45 4.69 -2.90
C VAL A 46 -8.08 6.10 -2.80
N ALA A 47 -7.35 7.12 -3.22
CA ALA A 47 -7.80 8.51 -3.21
C ALA A 47 -8.98 8.77 -4.17
N SER A 48 -9.11 8.00 -5.24
CA SER A 48 -10.24 8.17 -6.17
C SER A 48 -11.56 7.72 -5.55
N LEU A 49 -11.52 6.59 -4.83
CA LEU A 49 -12.66 6.06 -4.07
C LEU A 49 -13.05 7.02 -2.94
N ASP A 50 -12.08 7.66 -2.29
CA ASP A 50 -12.35 8.70 -1.29
C ASP A 50 -13.04 9.91 -1.89
N ASN A 51 -12.52 10.43 -3.01
CA ASN A 51 -13.11 11.58 -3.69
C ASN A 51 -14.52 11.28 -4.21
N ALA A 52 -14.74 10.10 -4.80
CA ALA A 52 -16.05 9.69 -5.30
C ALA A 52 -17.10 9.62 -4.18
N TYR A 53 -16.72 9.09 -3.01
CA TYR A 53 -17.59 9.09 -1.84
C TYR A 53 -17.88 10.52 -1.34
N GLN A 54 -16.86 11.37 -1.25
CA GLN A 54 -17.02 12.77 -0.84
C GLN A 54 -17.92 13.57 -1.79
N ASN A 55 -17.91 13.24 -3.09
CA ASN A 55 -18.76 13.84 -4.11
C ASN A 55 -20.19 13.24 -4.14
N GLY A 56 -20.46 12.19 -3.37
CA GLY A 56 -21.75 11.48 -3.37
C GLY A 56 -21.97 10.59 -4.60
N GLU A 57 -20.90 10.25 -5.33
CA GLU A 57 -20.95 9.39 -6.52
C GLU A 57 -21.09 7.91 -6.15
N ILE A 58 -20.52 7.51 -5.00
CA ILE A 58 -20.63 6.16 -4.44
C ILE A 58 -21.05 6.20 -2.97
N THR A 59 -21.68 5.13 -2.49
CA THR A 59 -22.05 4.96 -1.08
C THR A 59 -20.84 4.60 -0.22
N LEU A 60 -20.99 4.68 1.12
CA LEU A 60 -19.98 4.23 2.07
C LEU A 60 -19.63 2.74 1.87
N ASP A 61 -20.65 1.89 1.70
CA ASP A 61 -20.47 0.47 1.39
C ASP A 61 -19.64 0.26 0.12
N GLN A 62 -19.96 0.98 -0.95
CA GLN A 62 -19.24 0.90 -2.22
C GLN A 62 -17.78 1.35 -2.05
N LYS A 63 -17.54 2.45 -1.32
CA LYS A 63 -16.17 2.91 -1.03
C LYS A 63 -15.36 1.83 -0.33
N ILE A 64 -15.85 1.33 0.81
CA ILE A 64 -15.11 0.38 1.64
C ILE A 64 -14.87 -0.93 0.89
N ILE A 65 -15.90 -1.51 0.27
CA ILE A 65 -15.76 -2.79 -0.40
C ILE A 65 -14.82 -2.72 -1.60
N ASN A 66 -14.80 -1.60 -2.34
CA ASN A 66 -13.87 -1.42 -3.46
C ASN A 66 -12.42 -1.25 -2.99
N LYS A 67 -12.18 -0.56 -1.86
CA LYS A 67 -10.83 -0.50 -1.27
C LYS A 67 -10.37 -1.89 -0.81
N VAL A 68 -11.24 -2.70 -0.23
CA VAL A 68 -10.92 -4.09 0.14
C VAL A 68 -10.67 -4.95 -1.11
N TYR A 69 -11.49 -4.82 -2.16
CA TYR A 69 -11.24 -5.50 -3.44
C TYR A 69 -9.94 -5.08 -4.11
N LEU A 70 -9.51 -3.81 -3.96
CA LEU A 70 -8.22 -3.37 -4.47
C LEU A 70 -7.06 -4.21 -3.90
N VAL A 71 -7.18 -4.65 -2.65
CA VAL A 71 -6.22 -5.52 -1.96
C VAL A 71 -6.38 -6.97 -2.39
N PHE A 72 -7.59 -7.53 -2.32
CA PHE A 72 -7.78 -8.99 -2.37
C PHE A 72 -8.35 -9.53 -3.70
N ASP A 73 -9.12 -8.74 -4.44
CA ASP A 73 -9.81 -9.19 -5.66
C ASP A 73 -10.23 -8.04 -6.58
N GLN A 74 -9.27 -7.50 -7.34
CA GLN A 74 -9.49 -6.35 -8.22
C GLN A 74 -10.55 -6.62 -9.30
N SER A 75 -10.84 -7.90 -9.61
CA SER A 75 -11.87 -8.27 -10.59
C SER A 75 -13.29 -7.91 -10.13
N ARG A 76 -13.52 -7.79 -8.82
CA ARG A 76 -14.82 -7.44 -8.23
C ARG A 76 -15.03 -5.96 -8.00
N MET A 77 -13.99 -5.14 -8.23
CA MET A 77 -14.12 -3.69 -8.19
C MET A 77 -15.11 -3.18 -9.22
N LEU A 78 -15.76 -2.05 -8.93
CA LEU A 78 -16.45 -1.21 -9.90
C LEU A 78 -15.51 -0.89 -11.07
N ALA A 79 -16.00 -1.06 -12.29
CA ALA A 79 -15.16 -1.05 -13.49
C ALA A 79 -14.41 0.28 -13.69
N GLU A 80 -15.02 1.40 -13.31
CA GLU A 80 -14.42 2.75 -13.41
C GLU A 80 -13.27 3.00 -12.43
N TYR A 81 -13.22 2.27 -11.30
CA TYR A 81 -12.17 2.38 -10.28
C TYR A 81 -11.15 1.24 -10.32
N ARG A 82 -11.34 0.25 -11.20
CA ARG A 82 -10.45 -0.90 -11.31
C ARG A 82 -9.12 -0.48 -11.94
N PRO A 83 -7.96 -0.83 -11.34
CA PRO A 83 -6.67 -0.59 -11.95
C PRO A 83 -6.53 -1.23 -13.34
N THR A 84 -6.01 -0.47 -14.28
CA THR A 84 -5.68 -0.93 -15.65
C THR A 84 -4.33 -1.64 -15.74
N SER A 85 -3.53 -1.55 -14.68
CA SER A 85 -2.26 -2.25 -14.52
C SER A 85 -2.12 -2.74 -13.07
N ALA A 86 -1.24 -3.72 -12.86
CA ALA A 86 -0.99 -4.27 -11.52
C ALA A 86 -0.60 -3.15 -10.56
N THR A 87 -1.51 -2.83 -9.64
CA THR A 87 -1.28 -1.86 -8.57
C THR A 87 -0.93 -2.62 -7.32
N ILE A 88 0.24 -2.33 -6.74
CA ILE A 88 0.74 -2.93 -5.51
C ILE A 88 0.74 -1.85 -4.44
N LEU A 89 -0.08 -2.03 -3.42
CA LEU A 89 -0.10 -1.16 -2.25
C LEU A 89 1.08 -1.51 -1.33
N LYS A 90 1.71 -0.50 -0.73
CA LYS A 90 2.80 -0.73 0.22
C LYS A 90 2.29 -1.17 1.60
N CYS A 91 1.08 -0.75 1.96
CA CYS A 91 0.42 -1.17 3.19
C CYS A 91 -1.09 -1.17 2.96
N ALA A 92 -1.78 -2.22 3.42
CA ALA A 92 -3.24 -2.28 3.41
C ALA A 92 -3.87 -1.99 4.80
N THR A 93 -3.07 -1.78 5.85
CA THR A 93 -3.53 -1.42 7.20
C THR A 93 -4.50 -0.23 7.23
N PRO A 94 -4.26 0.89 6.50
CA PRO A 94 -5.19 2.03 6.52
C PRO A 94 -6.56 1.70 5.97
N ILE A 95 -6.63 0.82 4.97
CA ILE A 95 -7.90 0.37 4.38
C ILE A 95 -8.69 -0.43 5.41
N LEU A 96 -8.02 -1.32 6.14
CA LEU A 96 -8.66 -2.17 7.15
C LEU A 96 -9.03 -1.39 8.41
N HIS A 97 -8.21 -0.41 8.80
CA HIS A 97 -8.54 0.50 9.89
C HIS A 97 -9.76 1.38 9.54
N GLU A 98 -9.86 1.84 8.29
CA GLU A 98 -11.04 2.57 7.81
C GLU A 98 -12.29 1.68 7.83
N TYR A 99 -12.17 0.41 7.40
CA TYR A 99 -13.26 -0.57 7.55
C TYR A 99 -13.68 -0.73 9.02
N GLU A 100 -12.73 -0.91 9.95
CA GLU A 100 -13.02 -1.02 11.38
C GLU A 100 -13.79 0.20 11.90
N THR A 101 -13.34 1.40 11.51
CA THR A 101 -13.94 2.68 11.91
C THR A 101 -15.40 2.79 11.47
N PHE A 102 -15.71 2.38 10.24
CA PHE A 102 -17.06 2.47 9.69
C PHE A 102 -17.90 1.19 9.84
N LYS A 103 -17.35 0.13 10.47
CA LYS A 103 -17.97 -1.20 10.50
C LYS A 103 -19.43 -1.18 10.96
N ALA A 104 -19.76 -0.36 11.95
CA ALA A 104 -21.11 -0.25 12.50
C ALA A 104 -22.12 0.38 11.51
N ASP A 105 -21.66 1.24 10.60
CA ASP A 105 -22.48 1.96 9.63
C ASP A 105 -22.67 1.19 8.31
N LEU A 106 -21.94 0.10 8.12
CA LEU A 106 -21.97 -0.72 6.90
C LEU A 106 -23.12 -1.74 6.90
N ALA A 107 -23.66 -1.99 5.71
CA ALA A 107 -24.66 -3.03 5.51
C ALA A 107 -24.12 -4.40 5.96
N PRO A 108 -24.97 -5.29 6.52
CA PRO A 108 -24.55 -6.62 6.95
C PRO A 108 -23.81 -7.41 5.86
N GLN A 109 -24.28 -7.31 4.61
CA GLN A 109 -23.66 -7.98 3.47
C GLN A 109 -22.24 -7.47 3.18
N THR A 110 -22.00 -6.17 3.30
CA THR A 110 -20.65 -5.59 3.11
C THR A 110 -19.70 -6.12 4.17
N ARG A 111 -20.13 -6.13 5.44
CA ARG A 111 -19.36 -6.71 6.55
C ARG A 111 -19.04 -8.18 6.30
N GLU A 112 -20.02 -8.98 5.92
CA GLU A 112 -19.82 -10.41 5.63
C GLU A 112 -18.77 -10.63 4.53
N ILE A 113 -18.81 -9.84 3.46
CA ILE A 113 -17.81 -9.93 2.39
C ILE A 113 -16.42 -9.57 2.90
N VAL A 114 -16.27 -8.46 3.63
CA VAL A 114 -14.96 -8.02 4.16
C VAL A 114 -14.41 -9.04 5.16
N GLU A 115 -15.22 -9.51 6.10
CA GLU A 115 -14.80 -10.53 7.07
C GLU A 115 -14.42 -11.85 6.40
N GLY A 116 -15.03 -12.20 5.27
CA GLY A 116 -14.65 -13.37 4.46
C GLY A 116 -13.24 -13.28 3.87
N TYR A 117 -12.77 -12.06 3.53
CA TYR A 117 -11.38 -11.84 3.13
C TYR A 117 -10.42 -11.80 4.32
N LEU A 118 -10.85 -11.24 5.44
CA LEU A 118 -10.02 -11.13 6.65
C LEU A 118 -9.90 -12.45 7.41
N ASN A 119 -10.85 -13.38 7.23
CA ASN A 119 -10.86 -14.68 7.87
C ASN A 119 -11.16 -15.76 6.82
N PRO A 120 -10.27 -15.92 5.82
CA PRO A 120 -10.52 -16.86 4.74
C PRO A 120 -10.57 -18.27 5.32
N ALA A 121 -11.50 -19.10 4.84
CA ALA A 121 -11.54 -20.52 5.18
C ALA A 121 -10.18 -21.16 4.84
N MET A 122 -9.66 -21.97 5.76
CA MET A 122 -8.28 -22.42 5.72
C MET A 122 -8.21 -23.90 5.39
N ASP A 123 -7.35 -24.24 4.43
CA ASP A 123 -6.82 -25.59 4.25
C ASP A 123 -5.91 -25.97 5.45
N GLU A 124 -5.32 -27.16 5.39
CA GLU A 124 -4.29 -27.62 6.33
C GLU A 124 -3.16 -26.60 6.45
N ARG A 125 -2.91 -26.13 7.69
CA ARG A 125 -1.91 -25.11 8.01
C ARG A 125 -0.84 -25.67 8.92
N SER A 126 0.39 -25.31 8.62
CA SER A 126 1.55 -25.55 9.47
C SER A 126 1.79 -24.35 10.39
N LEU A 127 2.33 -24.63 11.57
CA LEU A 127 2.71 -23.63 12.57
C LEU A 127 4.22 -23.66 12.75
N TYR A 128 4.83 -22.49 12.90
CA TYR A 128 6.25 -22.33 13.24
C TYR A 128 6.42 -21.17 14.22
N ASP A 129 7.14 -21.41 15.31
CA ASP A 129 7.45 -20.37 16.30
C ASP A 129 8.81 -19.76 16.00
N SER A 130 8.91 -18.44 16.09
CA SER A 130 10.19 -17.78 15.90
C SER A 130 11.21 -18.21 16.97
N PRO A 131 12.50 -18.34 16.62
CA PRO A 131 13.55 -18.69 17.59
C PRO A 131 13.65 -17.71 18.77
N GLY A 132 13.41 -16.41 18.54
CA GLY A 132 13.35 -15.38 19.57
C GLY A 132 12.14 -15.52 20.50
N GLY A 133 11.14 -16.29 20.11
CA GLY A 133 10.03 -16.68 20.96
C GLY A 133 8.93 -15.63 21.10
N HIS A 134 8.86 -14.66 20.19
CA HIS A 134 7.82 -13.63 20.21
C HIS A 134 6.69 -13.88 19.22
N PHE A 135 6.95 -14.66 18.17
CA PHE A 135 6.03 -14.79 17.04
C PHE A 135 5.61 -16.23 16.77
N ARG A 136 4.37 -16.39 16.26
CA ARG A 136 3.86 -17.62 15.68
C ARG A 136 3.45 -17.37 14.24
N PHE A 137 4.05 -18.14 13.33
CA PHE A 137 3.77 -18.13 11.91
C PHE A 137 2.77 -19.22 11.57
N THR A 138 1.74 -18.85 10.83
CA THR A 138 0.77 -19.78 10.24
C THR A 138 0.89 -19.74 8.72
N TYR A 139 1.20 -20.87 8.10
CA TYR A 139 1.46 -20.94 6.67
C TYR A 139 0.91 -22.22 6.03
N SER A 140 0.86 -22.20 4.70
CA SER A 140 0.64 -23.38 3.86
C SER A 140 1.67 -23.37 2.73
N THR A 141 2.02 -24.54 2.21
CA THR A 141 2.86 -24.73 1.02
C THR A 141 2.02 -25.09 -0.22
N THR A 142 0.69 -25.08 -0.10
CA THR A 142 -0.25 -25.36 -1.19
C THR A 142 -1.43 -24.39 -1.20
N GLY A 143 -2.15 -24.30 -2.32
CA GLY A 143 -3.26 -23.37 -2.49
C GLY A 143 -2.84 -21.94 -2.85
N ALA A 144 -3.83 -21.03 -2.91
CA ALA A 144 -3.61 -19.66 -3.40
C ALA A 144 -2.70 -18.84 -2.48
N ASN A 145 -2.74 -19.11 -1.17
CA ASN A 145 -1.99 -18.40 -0.13
C ASN A 145 -0.63 -19.06 0.19
N ALA A 146 -0.21 -20.03 -0.61
CA ALA A 146 1.01 -20.79 -0.36
C ALA A 146 2.28 -19.91 -0.41
N VAL A 147 3.15 -20.10 0.59
CA VAL A 147 4.56 -19.71 0.47
C VAL A 147 5.32 -20.73 -0.39
N SER A 148 6.54 -20.40 -0.82
CA SER A 148 7.40 -21.38 -1.50
C SER A 148 7.65 -22.57 -0.57
N ALA A 149 7.60 -23.80 -1.11
CA ALA A 149 7.91 -25.03 -0.35
C ALA A 149 9.42 -25.34 -0.30
N THR A 150 10.27 -24.44 -0.80
CA THR A 150 11.73 -24.59 -0.76
C THR A 150 12.22 -24.65 0.68
N ASP A 151 12.95 -25.72 1.00
CA ASP A 151 13.63 -25.97 2.27
C ASP A 151 15.02 -26.52 1.90
N ASN A 152 16.00 -25.63 1.80
CA ASN A 152 17.31 -25.95 1.25
C ASN A 152 18.24 -26.63 2.26
N ASP A 153 18.02 -26.39 3.56
CA ASP A 153 18.81 -26.98 4.64
C ASP A 153 18.16 -28.23 5.25
N MET A 154 16.95 -28.57 4.79
CA MET A 154 16.15 -29.72 5.23
C MET A 154 15.77 -29.64 6.71
N SER A 155 15.51 -28.43 7.21
CA SER A 155 15.01 -28.18 8.56
C SER A 155 13.58 -28.72 8.77
N GLY A 156 12.85 -28.94 7.67
CA GLY A 156 11.42 -29.26 7.66
C GLY A 156 10.54 -28.02 7.61
N ILE A 157 11.13 -26.81 7.59
CA ILE A 157 10.45 -25.52 7.53
C ILE A 157 10.87 -24.82 6.23
N PRO A 158 9.95 -24.22 5.46
CA PRO A 158 10.36 -23.52 4.25
C PRO A 158 11.25 -22.31 4.55
N ASP A 159 12.31 -22.11 3.75
CA ASP A 159 13.27 -21.01 3.91
C ASP A 159 12.59 -19.64 4.07
N TYR A 160 11.49 -19.41 3.33
CA TYR A 160 10.75 -18.16 3.36
C TYR A 160 10.11 -17.87 4.72
N VAL A 161 9.64 -18.91 5.41
CA VAL A 161 9.06 -18.82 6.75
C VAL A 161 10.17 -18.55 7.77
N GLU A 162 11.31 -19.23 7.64
CA GLU A 162 12.46 -19.00 8.52
C GLU A 162 13.02 -17.58 8.38
N TRP A 163 13.19 -17.07 7.16
CA TRP A 163 13.61 -15.67 6.94
C TRP A 163 12.61 -14.69 7.55
N SER A 164 11.31 -14.96 7.42
CA SER A 164 10.28 -14.11 8.01
C SER A 164 10.41 -14.09 9.54
N ALA A 165 10.63 -15.24 10.16
CA ALA A 165 10.83 -15.35 11.60
C ALA A 165 12.10 -14.64 12.08
N GLU A 166 13.23 -14.81 11.38
CA GLU A 166 14.48 -14.13 11.69
C GLU A 166 14.33 -12.60 11.60
N TYR A 167 13.68 -12.10 10.55
CA TYR A 167 13.46 -10.66 10.38
C TYR A 167 12.50 -10.11 11.43
N MET A 168 11.47 -10.84 11.82
CA MET A 168 10.57 -10.44 12.89
C MET A 168 11.26 -10.40 14.26
N ASP A 169 12.12 -11.39 14.57
CA ASP A 169 12.91 -11.38 15.80
C ASP A 169 13.92 -10.20 15.81
N TYR A 170 14.52 -9.88 14.66
CA TYR A 170 15.37 -8.69 14.51
C TYR A 170 14.57 -7.39 14.73
N THR A 171 13.39 -7.28 14.12
CA THR A 171 12.49 -6.13 14.29
C THR A 171 12.10 -5.97 15.75
N TRP A 172 11.76 -7.05 16.46
CA TRP A 172 11.46 -6.99 17.89
C TRP A 172 12.63 -6.41 18.68
N ALA A 173 13.83 -6.95 18.48
CA ALA A 173 15.02 -6.49 19.18
C ALA A 173 15.32 -5.00 18.91
N LEU A 174 15.07 -4.52 17.70
CA LEU A 174 15.28 -3.12 17.34
C LEU A 174 14.18 -2.19 17.87
N GLU A 175 12.92 -2.48 17.56
CA GLU A 175 11.80 -1.60 17.87
C GLU A 175 11.40 -1.64 19.35
N ILE A 176 11.39 -2.84 19.95
CA ILE A 176 10.92 -3.03 21.32
C ILE A 176 12.09 -2.92 22.28
N ASP A 177 13.10 -3.78 22.15
CA ASP A 177 14.15 -3.86 23.16
C ASP A 177 15.11 -2.66 23.11
N SER A 178 15.48 -2.20 21.90
CA SER A 178 16.42 -1.09 21.72
C SER A 178 15.74 0.27 21.69
N ALA A 179 14.68 0.46 20.91
CA ALA A 179 14.00 1.75 20.79
C ALA A 179 12.94 2.00 21.88
N GLY A 180 12.49 0.95 22.59
CA GLY A 180 11.57 1.07 23.72
C GLY A 180 10.12 1.29 23.31
N PHE A 181 9.73 0.94 22.07
CA PHE A 181 8.32 0.96 21.68
C PHE A 181 7.53 -0.12 22.43
N ALA A 182 6.21 0.05 22.52
CA ALA A 182 5.36 -0.94 23.16
C ALA A 182 5.24 -2.18 22.27
N GLY A 183 5.58 -3.36 22.79
CA GLY A 183 5.33 -4.62 22.09
C GLY A 183 3.83 -4.87 21.93
N PRO A 184 3.38 -5.54 20.86
CA PRO A 184 1.98 -5.87 20.69
C PRO A 184 1.48 -6.76 21.84
N ASN A 185 0.19 -6.61 22.16
CA ASN A 185 -0.44 -7.46 23.16
C ASN A 185 -0.53 -8.90 22.63
N HIS A 186 0.37 -9.74 23.13
CA HIS A 186 0.36 -11.20 22.98
C HIS A 186 0.06 -11.89 24.32
N THR A 187 -0.43 -11.11 25.31
CA THR A 187 -0.83 -11.64 26.62
C THR A 187 -2.23 -12.24 26.50
N GLY A 188 -2.28 -13.56 26.31
CA GLY A 188 -3.49 -14.32 26.02
C GLY A 188 -3.20 -15.40 24.99
N GLY A 189 -4.04 -16.44 24.91
CA GLY A 189 -3.85 -17.52 23.94
C GLY A 189 -2.57 -18.33 24.12
N ASP A 190 -1.77 -18.43 23.06
CA ASP A 190 -0.52 -19.19 23.01
C ASP A 190 0.74 -18.40 23.40
N GLY A 191 0.58 -17.12 23.74
CA GLY A 191 1.67 -16.25 24.18
C GLY A 191 2.58 -15.76 23.05
N LYS A 192 2.13 -15.82 21.78
CA LYS A 192 2.89 -15.36 20.61
C LYS A 192 2.06 -14.36 19.80
N TYR A 193 2.74 -13.42 19.14
CA TYR A 193 2.11 -12.54 18.15
C TYR A 193 1.95 -13.28 16.82
N ASN A 194 0.75 -13.25 16.25
CA ASN A 194 0.40 -14.07 15.09
C ASN A 194 0.76 -13.38 13.77
N VAL A 195 1.45 -14.15 12.93
CA VAL A 195 1.85 -13.78 11.58
C VAL A 195 1.32 -14.82 10.60
N ALA A 196 0.70 -14.39 9.50
CA ALA A 196 0.24 -15.29 8.44
C ALA A 196 0.70 -14.82 7.06
N PHE A 197 0.51 -15.67 6.05
CA PHE A 197 0.86 -15.37 4.66
C PHE A 197 -0.34 -15.51 3.73
N GLU A 198 -0.53 -14.53 2.84
CA GLU A 198 -1.64 -14.53 1.90
C GLU A 198 -1.25 -13.98 0.52
N ALA A 199 -2.04 -14.36 -0.49
CA ALA A 199 -2.03 -13.71 -1.78
C ALA A 199 -2.83 -12.40 -1.71
N MET A 200 -2.18 -11.28 -2.06
CA MET A 200 -2.79 -9.96 -2.04
C MET A 200 -2.05 -9.02 -2.99
N SER A 201 -2.70 -7.91 -3.35
CA SER A 201 -2.13 -6.80 -4.13
C SER A 201 -1.52 -5.72 -3.23
N SER A 202 -0.94 -6.15 -2.10
CA SER A 202 -0.23 -5.30 -1.15
C SER A 202 0.98 -6.04 -0.57
N TYR A 203 1.91 -5.31 0.08
CA TYR A 203 3.05 -5.93 0.76
C TYR A 203 2.60 -6.73 2.00
N GLY A 204 1.68 -6.15 2.77
CA GLY A 204 1.10 -6.76 3.94
C GLY A 204 -0.01 -5.90 4.52
N TYR A 205 -0.52 -6.33 5.66
CA TYR A 205 -1.40 -5.54 6.51
C TYR A 205 -1.37 -6.04 7.96
N THR A 206 -1.76 -5.14 8.85
CA THR A 206 -2.07 -5.39 10.25
C THR A 206 -3.56 -5.16 10.46
N THR A 207 -4.23 -6.09 11.14
CA THR A 207 -5.69 -6.07 11.32
C THR A 207 -6.07 -6.37 12.76
N THR A 208 -7.18 -5.82 13.21
CA THR A 208 -7.76 -6.07 14.54
C THR A 208 -8.56 -7.38 14.64
N SER A 209 -8.68 -8.12 13.53
CA SER A 209 -9.19 -9.48 13.52
C SER A 209 -8.13 -10.46 14.07
N GLY A 210 -7.85 -10.38 15.37
CA GLY A 210 -6.92 -11.27 16.08
C GLY A 210 -7.34 -12.75 16.02
N VAL A 211 -6.39 -13.66 16.25
CA VAL A 211 -6.62 -15.11 16.05
C VAL A 211 -7.38 -15.76 17.22
N ASP A 212 -7.16 -15.28 18.44
CA ASP A 212 -7.61 -15.94 19.66
C ASP A 212 -8.58 -15.08 20.51
N GLY A 213 -8.95 -13.90 20.01
CA GLY A 213 -9.81 -12.94 20.70
C GLY A 213 -9.16 -12.18 21.85
N ASN A 214 -7.90 -12.46 22.20
CA ASN A 214 -7.11 -11.71 23.20
C ASN A 214 -6.06 -10.81 22.53
N GLU A 215 -5.61 -11.21 21.34
CA GLU A 215 -4.69 -10.44 20.52
C GLU A 215 -5.38 -9.17 20.00
N LEU A 216 -4.76 -8.01 20.22
CA LEU A 216 -5.31 -6.73 19.75
C LEU A 216 -5.25 -6.59 18.23
N THR A 217 -4.23 -7.19 17.62
CA THR A 217 -4.01 -7.23 16.17
C THR A 217 -3.34 -8.53 15.79
N ARG A 218 -3.42 -8.91 14.53
CA ARG A 218 -2.45 -9.83 13.91
C ARG A 218 -1.92 -9.19 12.64
N MET A 219 -0.80 -9.70 12.13
CA MET A 219 -0.26 -9.25 10.84
C MET A 219 -0.28 -10.34 9.78
N VAL A 220 -0.39 -9.92 8.54
CA VAL A 220 -0.37 -10.79 7.36
C VAL A 220 0.62 -10.24 6.35
N LEU A 221 1.57 -11.07 5.96
CA LEU A 221 2.60 -10.77 4.98
C LEU A 221 2.21 -11.32 3.61
N HIS A 222 2.67 -10.68 2.54
CA HIS A 222 2.52 -11.25 1.21
C HIS A 222 3.28 -12.58 1.10
N ARG A 223 2.70 -13.57 0.41
CA ARG A 223 3.22 -14.94 0.39
C ARG A 223 4.56 -15.16 -0.31
N ASN A 224 5.01 -14.25 -1.18
CA ASN A 224 6.27 -14.48 -1.94
C ASN A 224 6.98 -13.22 -2.50
N PHE A 225 6.39 -12.04 -2.42
CA PHE A 225 6.85 -10.78 -3.06
C PHE A 225 7.30 -10.85 -4.55
N ILE A 226 6.93 -11.89 -5.31
CA ILE A 226 7.30 -11.98 -6.73
C ILE A 226 6.52 -10.92 -7.52
N GLY A 227 7.23 -10.09 -8.28
CA GLY A 227 6.62 -9.02 -9.09
C GLY A 227 6.48 -7.68 -8.36
N PHE A 228 7.00 -7.53 -7.15
CA PHE A 228 6.88 -6.32 -6.32
C PHE A 228 7.88 -5.20 -6.67
N GLY A 229 8.58 -5.34 -7.80
CA GLY A 229 9.57 -4.38 -8.29
C GLY A 229 10.96 -4.58 -7.68
N SER A 230 11.89 -3.73 -8.10
CA SER A 230 13.27 -3.73 -7.61
C SER A 230 13.41 -2.91 -6.31
N ASN A 231 14.30 -3.34 -5.42
CA ASN A 231 14.79 -2.54 -4.30
C ASN A 231 16.33 -2.62 -4.23
N GLN A 232 16.91 -1.99 -3.21
CA GLN A 232 18.36 -1.88 -3.02
C GLN A 232 18.90 -2.88 -2.00
N ASP A 233 18.11 -3.87 -1.57
CA ASP A 233 18.57 -4.85 -0.59
C ASP A 233 19.61 -5.79 -1.22
N PRO A 234 20.77 -5.99 -0.57
CA PRO A 234 21.84 -6.83 -1.11
C PRO A 234 21.44 -8.31 -1.24
N ASP A 235 20.45 -8.77 -0.47
CA ASP A 235 19.95 -10.15 -0.51
C ASP A 235 18.85 -10.34 -1.56
N GLY A 236 18.55 -9.28 -2.32
CA GLY A 236 17.65 -9.29 -3.46
C GLY A 236 16.23 -8.84 -3.14
N ASN A 237 15.47 -8.61 -4.21
CA ASN A 237 14.19 -7.90 -4.15
C ASN A 237 13.15 -8.54 -3.21
N VAL A 238 13.05 -9.87 -3.21
CA VAL A 238 12.08 -10.59 -2.37
C VAL A 238 12.41 -10.43 -0.88
N LYS A 239 13.67 -10.66 -0.50
CA LYS A 239 14.12 -10.52 0.90
C LYS A 239 14.04 -9.08 1.37
N GLY A 240 14.46 -8.12 0.53
CA GLY A 240 14.33 -6.71 0.84
C GLY A 240 12.88 -6.28 1.07
N ALA A 241 11.94 -6.76 0.25
CA ALA A 241 10.52 -6.47 0.42
C ALA A 241 9.97 -7.12 1.70
N LEU A 242 10.38 -8.35 2.02
CA LEU A 242 9.98 -9.04 3.24
C LEU A 242 10.48 -8.30 4.49
N LYS A 243 11.77 -7.91 4.55
CA LYS A 243 12.36 -7.17 5.68
C LYS A 243 11.58 -5.90 6.02
N VAL A 244 11.38 -5.03 5.02
CA VAL A 244 10.66 -3.76 5.24
C VAL A 244 9.20 -4.01 5.63
N THR A 245 8.56 -5.05 5.07
CA THR A 245 7.17 -5.37 5.46
C THR A 245 7.09 -5.86 6.90
N CYS A 246 8.04 -6.70 7.34
CA CYS A 246 8.11 -7.17 8.71
C CYS A 246 8.17 -6.00 9.70
N ALA A 247 9.08 -5.05 9.48
CA ALA A 247 9.21 -3.87 10.33
C ALA A 247 7.98 -2.94 10.23
N HIS A 248 7.58 -2.58 9.01
CA HIS A 248 6.43 -1.71 8.75
C HIS A 248 5.14 -2.19 9.43
N GLU A 249 4.76 -3.45 9.21
CA GLU A 249 3.50 -3.98 9.75
C GLU A 249 3.59 -4.23 11.25
N PHE A 250 4.75 -4.65 11.77
CA PHE A 250 4.93 -4.79 13.21
C PHE A 250 4.84 -3.45 13.94
N LYS A 251 5.33 -2.37 13.32
CA LYS A 251 5.19 -1.02 13.85
C LYS A 251 3.73 -0.61 14.00
N HIS A 252 2.85 -1.01 13.08
CA HIS A 252 1.41 -0.80 13.25
C HIS A 252 0.84 -1.53 14.46
N ALA A 253 1.31 -2.75 14.73
CA ALA A 253 0.90 -3.50 15.93
C ALA A 253 1.31 -2.76 17.21
N SER A 254 2.52 -2.20 17.25
CA SER A 254 2.99 -1.34 18.35
C SER A 254 2.13 -0.08 18.51
N GLN A 255 1.88 0.65 17.41
CA GLN A 255 1.04 1.85 17.41
C GLN A 255 -0.37 1.54 17.93
N ARG A 256 -0.94 0.38 17.57
CA ARG A 256 -2.25 -0.03 18.06
C ARG A 256 -2.30 -0.14 19.58
N VAL A 257 -1.25 -0.68 20.21
CA VAL A 257 -1.14 -0.71 21.68
C VAL A 257 -1.04 0.68 22.27
N HIS A 258 -0.29 1.58 21.63
CA HIS A 258 0.01 2.89 22.18
C HIS A 258 -1.17 3.86 22.12
N SER A 259 -1.85 3.94 20.98
CA SER A 259 -2.78 5.02 20.67
C SER A 259 -4.10 4.55 20.11
N ASN A 260 -4.27 3.25 19.93
CA ASN A 260 -5.40 2.68 19.23
C ASN A 260 -5.52 3.14 17.75
N TRP A 261 -4.40 3.53 17.11
CA TRP A 261 -4.35 4.17 15.77
C TRP A 261 -5.08 5.52 15.67
N SER A 262 -5.11 6.28 16.75
CA SER A 262 -5.79 7.58 16.79
C SER A 262 -5.00 8.73 16.15
N GLU A 263 -3.80 8.49 15.62
CA GLU A 263 -2.90 9.53 15.09
C GLU A 263 -3.20 9.92 13.62
N GLY A 264 -4.20 9.31 12.99
CA GLY A 264 -4.58 9.59 11.61
C GLY A 264 -3.45 9.26 10.62
N GLY A 265 -3.09 10.20 9.74
CA GLY A 265 -2.05 9.96 8.71
C GLY A 265 -0.66 9.64 9.26
N TRP A 266 -0.42 9.91 10.54
CA TRP A 266 0.84 9.56 11.21
C TRP A 266 1.04 8.06 11.39
N VAL A 267 -0.06 7.27 11.39
CA VAL A 267 0.00 5.81 11.51
C VAL A 267 0.91 5.22 10.41
N GLU A 268 0.74 5.67 9.15
CA GLU A 268 1.59 5.27 8.04
C GLU A 268 2.96 5.98 8.02
N LEU A 269 3.02 7.26 8.40
CA LEU A 269 4.26 8.04 8.33
C LEU A 269 5.30 7.66 9.39
N ASP A 270 4.90 7.07 10.51
CA ASP A 270 5.80 6.59 11.57
C ASP A 270 6.17 5.09 11.40
N ALA A 271 5.50 4.40 10.48
CA ALA A 271 5.83 3.04 10.04
C ALA A 271 6.80 3.10 8.85
N THR A 272 8.06 3.53 9.05
CA THR A 272 9.02 3.75 7.95
C THR A 272 10.31 2.92 8.04
N TRP A 273 10.25 1.75 8.66
CA TRP A 273 11.43 0.97 9.06
C TRP A 273 11.81 -0.11 8.04
#